data_AF-A0AA38YSD6-F1
#
_entry.id   AF-A0AA38YSD6-F1
#
_cell.length_a   1.000
_cell.length_b   1.000
_cell.length_c   1.000
_cell.angle_alpha   90.00
_cell.angle_beta   90.00
_cell.angle_gamma   90.00
#
_symmetry.space_group_name_H-M   'P 1'
#
loop_
_entity.id
_entity.type
_entity.pdbx_description
1 polymer ?
#
loop_
_entity_poly.entity_id
_entity_poly.type
_entity_poly.pdbx_seq_one_letter_code
_entity_poly.pdbx_strand_id
1 'polypeptide(L)'
;MAKSIGLAHPLPSLPLHSVLYAPECPFNLISISKITRTLNCSITFSDKFVILQDRSTGKTIGIRRESQSLYHLTSPSSPTTFISTYAPLLIHSRLGHPSLSKFQKLVPRFSTLSSLACESC
;
A
#
# COMPACT_ATOMS: atom_id res chain seq x y z
N MET A 1 -15.91 9.53 8.10
CA MET A 1 -16.03 10.74 8.92
C MET A 1 -16.40 10.35 10.35
N ALA A 2 -15.47 10.47 11.30
CA ALA A 2 -15.75 10.23 12.72
C ALA A 2 -16.54 11.42 13.27
N LYS A 3 -17.76 11.17 13.75
CA LYS A 3 -18.69 12.21 14.18
C LYS A 3 -18.78 12.19 15.71
N SER A 4 -17.89 12.95 16.34
CA SER A 4 -17.85 13.26 17.79
C SER A 4 -17.68 12.08 18.76
N ILE A 5 -17.19 12.38 19.95
CA ILE A 5 -17.27 11.49 21.11
C ILE A 5 -18.75 11.49 21.54
N GLY A 6 -19.44 10.38 21.31
CA GLY A 6 -20.82 10.17 21.74
C GLY A 6 -20.93 8.93 22.62
N LEU A 7 -21.86 8.96 23.58
CA LEU A 7 -22.27 7.79 24.34
C LEU A 7 -23.01 6.83 23.39
N ALA A 8 -22.53 5.60 23.28
CA ALA A 8 -23.26 4.52 22.62
C ALA A 8 -23.96 3.66 23.69
N HIS A 9 -25.23 3.35 23.46
CA HIS A 9 -26.02 2.42 24.28
C HIS A 9 -26.27 1.12 23.47
N PRO A 10 -25.26 0.26 23.28
CA PRO A 10 -25.43 -0.97 22.51
C PRO A 10 -26.24 -2.04 23.23
N LEU A 11 -26.48 -1.90 24.55
CA LEU A 11 -27.38 -2.73 25.34
C LEU A 11 -28.12 -1.84 26.37
N PRO A 12 -29.44 -2.03 26.63
CA PRO A 12 -30.22 -1.15 27.52
C PRO A 12 -29.74 -1.06 28.98
N SER A 13 -28.85 -1.95 29.43
CA SER A 13 -28.55 -2.14 30.86
C SER A 13 -27.08 -2.03 31.25
N LEU A 14 -26.15 -1.67 30.36
CA LEU A 14 -24.74 -1.54 30.73
C LEU A 14 -24.02 -0.43 29.93
N PRO A 15 -23.74 0.74 30.53
CA PRO A 15 -22.93 1.75 29.88
C PRO A 15 -21.47 1.31 29.83
N LEU A 16 -20.96 1.03 28.63
CA LEU A 16 -19.54 0.79 28.43
C LEU A 16 -18.84 2.12 28.16
N HIS A 17 -17.93 2.51 29.06
CA HIS A 17 -17.12 3.70 28.89
C HIS A 17 -16.00 3.43 27.85
N SER A 18 -15.73 4.42 27.00
CA SER A 18 -14.63 4.41 26.01
C SER A 18 -14.75 3.39 24.86
N VAL A 19 -15.97 3.12 24.38
CA VAL A 19 -16.18 2.25 23.20
C VAL A 19 -16.24 3.09 21.93
N LEU A 20 -15.38 2.77 20.97
CA LEU A 20 -15.46 3.31 19.62
C LEU A 20 -16.58 2.59 18.87
N TYR A 21 -17.77 3.18 18.82
CA TYR A 21 -18.92 2.62 18.11
C TYR A 21 -18.91 3.08 16.65
N ALA A 22 -18.70 2.13 15.75
CA ALA A 22 -18.70 2.37 14.31
C ALA A 22 -19.59 1.31 13.62
N PRO A 23 -20.92 1.46 13.74
CA PRO A 23 -21.91 0.40 13.44
C PRO A 23 -21.87 -0.07 11.99
N GLU A 24 -21.45 0.80 11.08
CA GLU A 24 -21.35 0.53 9.65
C GLU A 24 -19.96 0.88 9.13
N CYS A 25 -18.90 0.66 9.92
CA CYS A 25 -17.55 0.90 9.44
C CYS A 25 -17.18 -0.19 8.42
N PRO A 26 -17.05 0.12 7.12
CA PRO A 26 -16.66 -0.88 6.13
C PRO A 26 -15.15 -1.21 6.23
N PHE A 27 -14.42 -0.53 7.13
CA PHE A 27 -12.99 -0.66 7.29
C PHE A 27 -12.63 -1.33 8.62
N ASN A 28 -11.63 -2.20 8.58
CA ASN A 28 -11.00 -2.74 9.78
C ASN A 28 -10.15 -1.66 10.44
N LEU A 29 -10.33 -1.46 11.74
CA LEU A 29 -9.55 -0.51 12.53
C LEU A 29 -8.33 -1.20 13.14
N ILE A 30 -7.19 -0.50 13.12
CA ILE A 30 -5.95 -0.96 13.75
C ILE A 30 -5.62 -0.02 14.90
N SER A 31 -5.49 -0.58 16.10
CA SER A 31 -5.01 0.17 17.27
C SER A 31 -3.53 0.52 17.10
N ILE A 32 -3.20 1.82 17.23
CA ILE A 32 -1.83 2.35 17.19
C ILE A 32 -0.96 1.68 18.26
N SER A 33 -1.45 1.57 19.50
CA SER A 33 -0.68 0.99 20.60
C SER A 33 -0.41 -0.51 20.39
N LYS A 34 -1.33 -1.22 19.73
CA LYS A 34 -1.14 -2.63 19.39
C LYS A 34 -0.07 -2.79 18.32
N ILE A 35 -0.17 -2.05 17.20
CA ILE A 35 0.78 -2.20 16.09
C ILE A 35 2.20 -1.74 16.47
N THR A 36 2.35 -0.63 17.21
CA THR A 36 3.68 -0.14 17.63
C THR A 36 4.38 -1.10 18.58
N ARG A 37 3.65 -1.74 19.49
CA ARG A 37 4.19 -2.77 20.37
C ARG A 37 4.53 -4.06 19.63
N THR A 38 3.65 -4.53 18.75
CA THR A 38 3.85 -5.78 18.01
C THR A 38 5.03 -5.70 17.04
N LEU A 39 5.23 -4.56 16.37
CA LEU A 39 6.31 -4.38 15.40
C LEU A 39 7.54 -3.66 15.96
N ASN A 40 7.55 -3.29 17.25
CA ASN A 40 8.53 -2.39 17.84
C ASN A 40 8.84 -1.16 16.95
N CYS A 41 7.78 -0.52 16.46
CA CYS A 41 7.88 0.58 15.50
C CYS A 41 7.33 1.89 16.05
N SER A 42 7.82 3.01 15.50
CA SER A 42 7.21 4.32 15.62
C SER A 42 6.32 4.59 14.40
N ILE A 43 5.30 5.42 14.59
CA ILE A 43 4.37 5.84 13.53
C ILE A 43 4.36 7.36 13.47
N THR A 44 4.65 7.90 12.29
CA THR A 44 4.64 9.35 12.01
C THR A 44 3.55 9.67 11.02
N PHE A 45 2.71 10.64 11.34
CA PHE A 45 1.60 11.12 10.51
C PHE A 45 1.95 12.44 9.83
N SER A 46 1.57 12.61 8.58
CA SER A 46 1.53 13.87 7.84
C SER A 46 0.15 14.04 7.17
N ASP A 47 -0.12 15.19 6.57
CA ASP A 47 -1.34 15.44 5.81
C ASP A 47 -1.54 14.47 4.62
N LYS A 48 -0.45 13.88 4.11
CA LYS A 48 -0.46 13.05 2.88
C LYS A 48 -0.13 11.58 3.12
N PHE A 49 0.59 11.25 4.20
CA PHE A 49 1.09 9.91 4.40
C PHE A 49 1.33 9.57 5.88
N VAL A 50 1.46 8.27 6.12
CA VAL A 50 1.90 7.68 7.38
C VAL A 50 3.13 6.84 7.14
N ILE A 51 4.13 6.99 8.01
CA ILE A 51 5.38 6.23 7.98
C ILE A 51 5.43 5.33 9.21
N LEU A 52 5.69 4.04 9.00
CA LEU A 52 6.04 3.08 10.05
C LEU A 52 7.55 2.88 10.01
N GLN A 53 8.23 3.14 11.11
CA GLN A 53 9.69 3.03 11.20
C GLN A 53 10.07 2.09 12.34
N ASP A 54 10.92 1.11 12.03
CA ASP A 54 11.45 0.19 13.03
C ASP A 54 12.35 0.94 14.02
N ARG A 55 12.08 0.83 15.31
CA ARG A 55 12.82 1.59 16.34
C ARG A 55 14.23 1.07 16.57
N SER A 56 14.47 -0.21 16.27
CA SER A 56 15.77 -0.84 16.51
C SER A 56 16.79 -0.51 15.43
N THR A 57 16.33 -0.41 14.19
CA THR A 57 17.18 -0.20 13.00
C THR A 57 17.03 1.20 12.40
N GLY A 58 15.98 1.94 12.76
CA GLY A 58 15.62 3.21 12.12
C GLY A 58 15.11 3.05 10.68
N LYS A 59 14.93 1.81 10.20
CA LYS A 59 14.51 1.55 8.81
C LYS A 59 13.00 1.72 8.66
N THR A 60 12.57 2.31 7.55
CA THR A 60 11.15 2.37 7.18
C THR A 60 10.61 0.97 6.89
N ILE A 61 9.62 0.54 7.68
CA ILE A 61 8.86 -0.70 7.49
C ILE A 61 7.82 -0.51 6.39
N GLY A 62 7.19 0.66 6.34
CA GLY A 62 6.20 0.96 5.31
C GLY A 62 5.74 2.40 5.31
N ILE A 63 5.28 2.84 4.14
CA ILE A 63 4.62 4.13 3.93
C ILE A 63 3.19 3.84 3.46
N ARG A 64 2.21 4.56 3.99
CA ARG A 64 0.80 4.49 3.57
C ARG A 64 0.33 5.89 3.24
N ARG A 65 -0.44 6.03 2.16
CA ARG A 65 -1.00 7.33 1.76
C ARG A 65 -2.33 7.56 2.45
N GLU A 66 -2.62 8.82 2.70
CA GLU A 66 -3.97 9.27 2.98
C GLU A 66 -4.87 8.98 1.78
N SER A 67 -6.12 8.60 2.06
CA SER A 67 -7.18 8.42 1.09
C SER A 67 -8.51 8.69 1.81
N GLN A 68 -9.25 9.70 1.38
CA GLN A 68 -10.58 10.03 1.92
C GLN A 68 -10.56 10.24 3.45
N SER A 69 -9.53 10.91 3.94
CA SER A 69 -9.23 11.20 5.35
C SER A 69 -8.93 9.97 6.21
N LEU A 70 -8.56 8.85 5.58
CA LEU A 70 -8.14 7.62 6.23
C LEU A 70 -6.79 7.16 5.70
N TYR A 71 -6.00 6.48 6.54
CA TYR A 71 -4.77 5.82 6.10
C TYR A 71 -5.05 4.35 5.87
N HIS A 72 -5.23 3.98 4.61
CA HIS A 72 -5.52 2.60 4.26
C HIS A 72 -4.26 1.75 4.42
N LEU A 73 -4.30 0.80 5.37
CA LEU A 73 -3.43 -0.37 5.27
C LEU A 73 -4.02 -1.27 4.19
N THR A 74 -3.64 -1.02 2.94
CA THR A 74 -3.85 -2.03 1.91
C THR A 74 -3.13 -3.28 2.40
N SER A 75 -3.87 -4.37 2.57
CA SER A 75 -3.28 -5.70 2.44
C SER A 75 -2.48 -5.70 1.13
N PRO A 76 -1.42 -6.49 0.98
CA PRO A 76 -0.93 -6.79 -0.35
C PRO A 76 -2.05 -7.55 -1.07
N SER A 77 -3.09 -6.86 -1.54
CA SER A 77 -3.76 -7.24 -2.76
C SER A 77 -2.62 -7.33 -3.76
N SER A 78 -2.22 -8.57 -4.04
CA SER A 78 -1.35 -9.00 -5.15
C SER A 78 -0.42 -7.91 -5.67
N PRO A 79 0.90 -8.03 -5.44
CA PRO A 79 1.84 -6.91 -5.44
C PRO A 79 1.49 -5.87 -6.50
N THR A 80 0.72 -4.85 -6.10
CA THR A 80 0.74 -3.57 -6.79
C THR A 80 2.03 -2.90 -6.34
N THR A 81 3.12 -3.53 -6.76
CA THR A 81 4.22 -2.76 -7.26
C THR A 81 3.60 -1.68 -8.14
N PHE A 82 3.96 -0.42 -7.93
CA PHE A 82 4.04 0.50 -9.05
C PHE A 82 5.18 -0.01 -9.96
N ILE A 83 5.07 -1.23 -10.46
CA ILE A 83 5.62 -1.56 -11.74
C ILE A 83 4.42 -1.34 -12.64
N SER A 84 4.41 -0.19 -13.30
CA SER A 84 3.76 -0.13 -14.60
C SER A 84 4.17 -1.40 -15.32
N THR A 85 3.26 -2.36 -15.47
CA THR A 85 3.40 -3.48 -16.41
C THR A 85 3.40 -2.85 -17.79
N TYR A 86 4.49 -2.14 -18.11
CA TYR A 86 4.76 -1.76 -19.46
C TYR A 86 4.92 -3.09 -20.19
N ALA A 87 3.99 -3.35 -21.10
CA ALA A 87 4.07 -4.48 -21.99
C ALA A 87 5.48 -4.50 -22.63
N PRO A 88 6.08 -5.67 -22.87
CA PRO A 88 7.40 -5.77 -23.52
C PRO A 88 7.53 -4.85 -24.74
N LEU A 89 6.46 -4.73 -25.52
CA LEU A 89 6.35 -3.85 -26.69
C LEU A 89 6.59 -2.37 -26.36
N LEU A 90 6.04 -1.87 -25.26
CA LEU A 90 6.10 -0.46 -24.88
C LEU A 90 7.52 -0.07 -24.44
N ILE A 91 8.19 -0.95 -23.68
CA ILE A 91 9.59 -0.73 -23.29
C ILE A 91 10.49 -0.85 -24.52
N HIS A 92 10.21 -1.79 -25.41
CA HIS A 92 10.92 -1.94 -26.67
C HIS A 92 10.81 -0.68 -27.54
N SER A 93 9.61 -0.12 -27.74
CA SER A 93 9.42 1.12 -28.50
C SER A 93 10.12 2.32 -27.86
N ARG A 94 10.08 2.46 -26.51
CA ARG A 94 10.78 3.54 -25.81
C ARG A 94 12.30 3.45 -25.87
N LEU A 95 12.85 2.25 -25.99
CA LEU A 95 14.29 2.01 -26.14
C LEU A 95 14.78 2.16 -27.59
N GLY A 96 13.92 2.57 -28.52
CA GLY A 96 14.30 2.77 -29.91
C GLY A 96 14.40 1.47 -30.69
N HIS A 97 13.45 0.55 -30.49
CA HIS A 97 13.32 -0.68 -31.27
C HIS A 97 14.59 -1.58 -31.25
N PRO A 98 15.16 -1.88 -30.07
CA PRO A 98 16.34 -2.73 -29.99
C PRO A 98 16.02 -4.18 -30.41
N SER A 99 16.99 -4.87 -31.02
CA SER A 99 16.85 -6.30 -31.30
C SER A 99 16.50 -7.10 -30.03
N LEU A 100 15.77 -8.21 -30.18
CA LEU A 100 15.33 -9.05 -29.05
C LEU A 100 16.50 -9.40 -28.09
N SER A 101 17.65 -9.76 -28.64
CA SER A 101 18.86 -10.08 -27.88
C SER A 101 19.42 -8.90 -27.06
N LYS A 102 19.32 -7.66 -27.56
CA LYS A 102 19.71 -6.45 -26.83
C LYS A 102 18.66 -6.08 -25.79
N PHE A 103 17.38 -6.21 -26.14
CA PHE A 103 16.27 -5.95 -25.24
C PHE A 103 16.31 -6.84 -23.99
N GLN A 104 16.58 -8.15 -24.15
CA GLN A 104 16.73 -9.10 -23.04
C GLN A 104 17.89 -8.75 -22.11
N LYS A 105 18.98 -8.16 -22.63
CA LYS A 105 20.11 -7.69 -21.82
C LYS A 105 19.82 -6.39 -21.07
N LEU A 106 19.09 -5.46 -21.71
CA LEU A 106 18.71 -4.18 -21.12
C LEU A 106 17.59 -4.33 -20.08
N VAL A 107 16.74 -5.34 -20.24
CA VAL A 107 15.59 -5.60 -19.35
C VAL A 107 15.59 -7.08 -18.93
N PRO A 108 16.42 -7.47 -17.94
CA PRO A 108 16.60 -8.88 -17.53
C PRO A 108 15.31 -9.62 -17.14
N ARG A 109 14.27 -8.85 -16.75
CA ARG A 109 12.93 -9.36 -16.46
C ARG A 109 12.24 -10.02 -17.67
N PHE A 110 12.63 -9.68 -18.90
CA PHE A 110 12.11 -10.29 -20.13
C PHE A 110 13.11 -11.23 -20.80
N SER A 111 14.10 -11.73 -20.07
CA SER A 111 15.10 -12.69 -20.57
C SER A 111 14.49 -13.96 -21.17
N THR A 112 13.30 -14.36 -20.72
CA THR A 112 12.57 -15.53 -21.23
C THR A 112 11.64 -15.23 -22.42
N LEU A 113 11.58 -13.99 -22.89
CA LEU A 113 10.72 -13.60 -24.01
C LEU A 113 11.26 -14.20 -25.32
N SER A 114 10.50 -15.09 -25.96
CA SER A 114 10.90 -15.78 -27.19
C SER A 114 10.68 -14.98 -28.46
N SER A 115 9.68 -14.09 -28.48
CA SER A 115 9.37 -13.24 -29.62
C SER A 115 8.76 -11.91 -29.18
N LEU A 116 8.93 -10.89 -30.01
CA LEU A 116 8.28 -9.59 -29.87
C LEU A 116 7.75 -9.17 -31.24
N ALA A 117 6.43 -9.15 -31.39
CA ALA A 117 5.79 -8.69 -32.62
C ALA A 117 5.70 -7.15 -32.59
N CYS A 118 6.64 -6.49 -33.27
CA CYS A 118 6.62 -5.03 -33.42
C CYS A 118 6.43 -4.68 -34.89
N GLU A 119 5.42 -3.86 -35.19
CA GLU A 119 5.07 -3.46 -36.56
C GLU A 119 6.12 -2.54 -37.22
N SER A 120 7.05 -1.98 -36.44
CA SER A 120 8.09 -1.06 -36.92
C SER A 120 9.50 -1.68 -37.02
N CYS A 121 9.63 -2.99 -36.79
CA CYS A 121 10.91 -3.73 -36.79
C CYS A 121 11.04 -4.72 -37.93
#